data_AF-A0A944SUH2-F1
#
_entry.id   AF-A0A944SUH2-F1
#
_cell.length_a   1.000
_cell.length_b   1.000
_cell.length_c   1.000
_cell.angle_alpha   90.00
_cell.angle_beta   90.00
_cell.angle_gamma   90.00
#
_symmetry.space_group_name_H-M   'P 1'
#
loop_
_entity.id
_entity.type
_entity.pdbx_description
1 polymer ?
#
loop_
_entity_poly.entity_id
_entity_poly.type
_entity_poly.pdbx_seq_one_letter_code
_entity_poly.pdbx_strand_id
1 'polypeptide(L)'
;ITAGLASVFQLTQEKFTPQQLNLDLTEAVNFKKGCYPGQEVVARLHYLGKPSRRLFIAQAHSQLALIPGDDIMTAQDSIAGHVVSSVQQGDSLWCLISLKLKEHASELVLADGETLTLLSDLVD
;
A
#
# COMPACT_ATOMS: atom_id res chain seq x y z
N ILE A 1 -9.22 -3.06 7.43
CA ILE A 1 -7.92 -2.36 7.61
C ILE A 1 -6.99 -3.15 8.53
N THR A 2 -7.34 -3.39 9.79
CA THR A 2 -6.48 -4.07 10.77
C THR A 2 -6.05 -5.50 10.39
N ALA A 3 -6.84 -6.20 9.58
CA ALA A 3 -6.47 -7.53 9.06
C ALA A 3 -5.41 -7.50 7.93
N GLY A 4 -4.96 -6.33 7.48
CA GLY A 4 -3.95 -6.20 6.41
C GLY A 4 -4.43 -6.59 5.00
N LEU A 5 -5.72 -6.91 4.83
CA LEU A 5 -6.28 -7.35 3.55
C LEU A 5 -6.58 -6.17 2.64
N ALA A 6 -5.87 -6.11 1.50
CA ALA A 6 -6.13 -5.12 0.46
C ALA A 6 -7.42 -5.42 -0.31
N SER A 7 -8.10 -4.35 -0.73
CA SER A 7 -9.20 -4.40 -1.69
C SER A 7 -8.89 -3.45 -2.84
N VAL A 8 -9.16 -3.87 -4.07
CA VAL A 8 -9.02 -3.02 -5.26
C VAL A 8 -10.39 -2.48 -5.64
N PHE A 9 -10.49 -1.16 -5.73
CA PHE A 9 -11.71 -0.46 -6.13
C PHE A 9 -11.66 -0.10 -7.61
N GLN A 10 -12.81 0.17 -8.24
CA GLN A 10 -12.88 0.61 -9.64
C GLN A 10 -11.90 1.76 -9.95
N LEU A 11 -11.78 2.72 -9.03
CA LEU A 11 -10.91 3.90 -9.17
C LEU A 11 -9.40 3.58 -9.10
N THR A 12 -9.04 2.40 -8.60
CA THR A 12 -7.64 1.96 -8.44
C THR A 12 -7.33 0.71 -9.27
N GLN A 13 -8.20 0.36 -10.22
CA GLN A 13 -7.93 -0.70 -11.19
C GLN A 13 -6.62 -0.40 -11.91
N GLU A 14 -5.80 -1.44 -12.09
CA GLU A 14 -4.50 -1.39 -12.76
C GLU A 14 -3.44 -0.49 -12.08
N LYS A 15 -3.76 0.14 -10.93
CA LYS A 15 -2.83 1.04 -10.21
C LYS A 15 -1.78 0.30 -9.39
N PHE A 16 -2.08 -0.93 -8.94
CA PHE A 16 -1.23 -1.68 -8.03
C PHE A 16 -0.88 -3.07 -8.59
N THR A 17 0.39 -3.46 -8.48
CA THR A 17 0.79 -4.85 -8.69
C THR A 17 0.42 -5.72 -7.47
N PRO A 18 0.34 -7.05 -7.61
CA PRO A 18 0.09 -7.95 -6.49
C PRO A 18 1.08 -7.74 -5.32
N GLN A 19 2.35 -7.45 -5.61
CA GLN A 19 3.38 -7.22 -4.60
C GLN A 19 3.15 -5.95 -3.78
N GLN A 20 2.61 -4.89 -4.41
CA GLN A 20 2.26 -3.65 -3.72
C GLN A 20 1.11 -3.82 -2.73
N LEU A 21 0.31 -4.87 -2.92
CA LEU A 21 -0.84 -5.22 -2.08
C LEU A 21 -0.54 -6.42 -1.16
N ASN A 22 0.72 -6.86 -1.09
CA ASN A 22 1.18 -8.06 -0.38
C ASN A 22 0.45 -9.36 -0.79
N LEU A 23 -0.21 -9.40 -1.94
CA LEU A 23 -0.94 -10.59 -2.40
C LEU A 23 -0.01 -11.74 -2.78
N ASP A 24 1.24 -11.45 -3.14
CA ASP A 24 2.32 -12.42 -3.35
C ASP A 24 2.80 -13.11 -2.07
N LEU A 25 2.54 -12.50 -0.90
CA LEU A 25 2.83 -13.08 0.42
C LEU A 25 1.68 -13.98 0.90
N THR A 26 0.58 -14.02 0.17
CA THR A 26 -0.59 -14.84 0.45
C THR A 26 -0.76 -15.93 -0.61
N GLU A 27 -1.66 -16.88 -0.39
CA GLU A 27 -2.01 -17.88 -1.42
C GLU A 27 -2.80 -17.31 -2.61
N ALA A 28 -3.01 -15.98 -2.67
CA ALA A 28 -3.70 -15.31 -3.76
C ALA A 28 -2.93 -15.41 -5.10
N VAL A 29 -1.61 -15.56 -5.07
CA VAL A 29 -0.79 -15.83 -6.26
C VAL A 29 -0.23 -17.25 -6.16
N ASN A 30 -0.49 -18.06 -7.18
CA ASN A 30 0.08 -19.40 -7.25
C ASN A 30 1.06 -19.52 -8.42
N PHE A 31 2.34 -19.56 -8.08
CA PHE A 31 3.46 -19.66 -9.02
C PHE A 31 3.62 -21.05 -9.66
N LYS A 32 2.82 -22.05 -9.25
CA LYS A 32 2.85 -23.43 -9.76
C LYS A 32 1.64 -23.77 -10.65
N LYS A 33 0.68 -22.85 -10.82
CA LYS A 33 -0.46 -23.03 -11.73
C LYS A 33 -0.02 -22.75 -13.18
N GLY A 34 -0.78 -23.26 -14.16
CA GLY A 34 -0.53 -23.03 -15.58
C GLY A 34 -0.61 -21.55 -15.99
N CYS A 35 -0.39 -21.28 -17.29
CA CYS A 35 -0.23 -19.92 -17.80
C CYS A 35 -1.45 -19.00 -17.53
N TYR A 36 -1.24 -17.85 -16.90
CA TYR A 36 -2.26 -16.80 -16.76
C TYR A 36 -1.77 -15.42 -17.26
N PRO A 37 -2.66 -14.54 -17.74
CA PRO A 37 -2.27 -13.22 -18.25
C PRO A 37 -1.50 -12.39 -17.22
N GLY A 38 -0.37 -11.80 -17.64
CA GLY A 38 0.47 -10.97 -16.76
C GLY A 38 1.40 -11.75 -15.83
N GLN A 39 1.42 -13.10 -15.89
CA GLN A 39 2.29 -13.92 -15.04
C GLN A 39 3.77 -13.59 -15.17
N GLU A 40 4.23 -13.15 -16.34
CA GLU A 40 5.66 -12.85 -16.57
C GLU A 40 6.14 -11.71 -15.68
N VAL A 41 5.32 -10.68 -15.51
CA VAL A 41 5.62 -9.54 -14.65
C VAL A 41 5.62 -9.97 -13.19
N VAL A 42 4.61 -10.75 -12.79
CA VAL A 42 4.45 -11.23 -11.40
C VAL A 42 5.57 -12.20 -11.02
N ALA A 43 5.91 -13.14 -11.90
CA ALA A 43 6.96 -14.13 -11.71
C ALA A 43 8.36 -13.51 -11.76
N ARG A 44 8.62 -12.53 -12.65
CA ARG A 44 9.92 -11.87 -12.72
C ARG A 44 10.25 -11.16 -11.41
N LEU A 45 9.29 -10.46 -10.81
CA LEU A 45 9.49 -9.85 -9.49
C LEU A 45 9.70 -10.89 -8.39
N HIS A 46 9.05 -12.04 -8.47
CA HIS A 46 9.21 -13.13 -7.49
C HIS A 46 10.58 -13.82 -7.58
N TYR A 47 11.09 -14.08 -8.79
CA TYR A 47 12.31 -14.87 -8.99
C TYR A 47 13.59 -14.04 -9.13
N LEU A 48 13.49 -12.81 -9.65
CA LEU A 48 14.67 -12.03 -10.07
C LEU A 48 14.71 -10.63 -9.44
N GLY A 49 13.65 -10.22 -8.75
CA GLY A 49 13.50 -8.87 -8.24
C GLY A 49 13.29 -8.81 -6.72
N LYS A 50 13.43 -7.61 -6.17
CA LYS A 50 12.85 -7.24 -4.89
C LYS A 50 11.75 -6.21 -5.15
N PRO A 51 10.59 -6.30 -4.50
CA PRO A 51 9.55 -5.30 -4.65
C PRO A 51 10.07 -3.95 -4.13
N SER A 52 9.82 -2.88 -4.88
CA SER A 52 10.19 -1.51 -4.48
C SER A 52 9.15 -0.87 -3.56
N ARG A 53 7.97 -1.48 -3.46
CA ARG A 53 6.81 -1.00 -2.71
C ARG A 53 6.08 -2.16 -2.05
N ARG A 54 5.50 -1.92 -0.88
CA ARG A 54 4.75 -2.90 -0.07
C ARG A 54 3.55 -2.25 0.59
N LEU A 55 2.59 -3.09 1.03
CA LEU A 55 1.41 -2.66 1.76
C LEU A 55 1.73 -2.52 3.25
N PHE A 56 1.30 -1.41 3.86
CA PHE A 56 1.45 -1.14 5.30
C PHE A 56 0.13 -0.67 5.89
N ILE A 57 -0.08 -0.97 7.18
CA ILE A 57 -1.12 -0.34 8.00
C ILE A 57 -0.56 0.95 8.55
N ALA A 58 -1.32 2.03 8.44
CA ALA A 58 -0.94 3.33 8.98
C ALA A 58 -2.13 4.03 9.64
N GLN A 59 -1.82 5.01 10.49
CA GLN A 59 -2.79 5.81 11.21
C GLN A 59 -2.37 7.27 11.28
N ALA A 60 -3.33 8.18 11.19
CA ALA A 60 -3.16 9.62 11.42
C ALA A 60 -4.25 10.14 12.35
N HIS A 61 -3.97 11.25 13.04
CA HIS A 61 -4.99 12.03 13.71
C HIS A 61 -5.50 13.10 12.74
N SER A 62 -6.45 12.71 11.90
CA SER A 62 -6.95 13.55 10.81
C SER A 62 -8.43 13.24 10.58
N GLN A 63 -9.18 14.25 10.11
CA GLN A 63 -10.55 14.10 9.61
C GLN A 63 -10.61 14.16 8.08
N LEU A 64 -9.46 14.14 7.41
CA LEU A 64 -9.36 14.12 5.95
C LEU A 64 -10.03 12.86 5.40
N ALA A 65 -11.02 13.07 4.53
CA ALA A 65 -11.65 11.98 3.80
C ALA A 65 -10.73 11.49 2.67
N LEU A 66 -9.85 10.53 2.99
CA LEU A 66 -8.99 9.90 1.98
C LEU A 66 -9.79 9.00 1.05
N ILE A 67 -9.53 9.12 -0.25
CA ILE A 67 -10.04 8.21 -1.27
C ILE A 67 -8.93 7.23 -1.72
N PRO A 68 -9.30 5.99 -2.11
CA PRO A 68 -8.34 5.06 -2.68
C PRO A 68 -7.59 5.68 -3.86
N GLY A 69 -6.27 5.63 -3.82
CA GLY A 69 -5.40 6.20 -4.84
C GLY A 69 -4.83 7.58 -4.50
N ASP A 70 -5.27 8.25 -3.43
CA ASP A 70 -4.65 9.49 -2.97
C ASP A 70 -3.17 9.32 -2.69
N ASP A 71 -2.40 10.38 -2.92
CA ASP A 71 -0.96 10.39 -2.69
C ASP A 71 -0.63 10.57 -1.21
N ILE A 72 0.35 9.79 -0.75
CA ILE A 72 1.03 9.99 0.53
C ILE A 72 2.37 10.65 0.21
N MET A 73 2.65 11.77 0.85
CA MET A 73 3.84 12.58 0.60
C MET A 73 4.90 12.34 1.68
N THR A 74 6.16 12.60 1.36
CA THR A 74 7.20 12.83 2.37
C THR A 74 7.17 14.29 2.80
N ALA A 75 7.76 14.60 3.97
CA ALA A 75 7.94 15.99 4.42
C ALA A 75 8.76 16.87 3.44
N GLN A 76 9.47 16.27 2.48
CA GLN A 76 10.21 16.95 1.41
C GLN A 76 9.40 17.10 0.11
N ASP A 77 8.08 16.99 0.19
CA ASP A 77 7.15 17.17 -0.94
C ASP A 77 7.38 16.20 -2.10
N SER A 78 7.68 14.94 -1.77
CA SER A 78 7.83 13.86 -2.75
C SER A 78 6.81 12.75 -2.50
N ILE A 79 6.25 12.15 -3.56
CA ILE A 79 5.27 11.07 -3.40
C ILE A 79 5.95 9.84 -2.79
N ALA A 80 5.58 9.48 -1.56
CA ALA A 80 6.06 8.29 -0.84
C ALA A 80 5.24 7.05 -1.21
N GLY A 81 3.94 7.21 -1.44
CA GLY A 81 3.02 6.08 -1.61
C GLY A 81 1.64 6.50 -2.06
N HIS A 82 0.71 5.54 -2.04
CA HIS A 82 -0.69 5.80 -2.33
C HIS A 82 -1.60 5.08 -1.35
N VAL A 83 -2.75 5.68 -1.05
CA VAL A 83 -3.82 5.08 -0.26
C VAL A 83 -4.40 3.89 -1.04
N VAL A 84 -4.55 2.75 -0.37
CA VAL A 84 -5.26 1.57 -0.90
C VAL A 84 -6.69 1.54 -0.37
N SER A 85 -6.85 1.77 0.93
CA SER A 85 -8.16 1.93 1.57
C SER A 85 -8.02 2.68 2.90
N SER A 86 -9.10 3.30 3.35
CA SER A 86 -9.15 4.11 4.57
C SER A 86 -10.46 3.90 5.32
N VAL A 87 -10.45 4.17 6.63
CA VAL A 87 -11.64 4.23 7.47
C VAL A 87 -11.45 5.28 8.57
N GLN A 88 -12.46 6.14 8.76
CA GLN A 88 -12.49 7.10 9.84
C GLN A 88 -13.08 6.45 11.10
N GLN A 89 -12.42 6.61 12.25
CA GLN A 89 -12.88 6.16 13.56
C GLN A 89 -12.68 7.30 14.58
N GLY A 90 -13.72 8.11 14.79
CA GLY A 90 -13.60 9.34 15.60
C GLY A 90 -12.63 10.31 14.93
N ASP A 91 -11.63 10.78 15.66
CA ASP A 91 -10.55 11.63 15.14
C ASP A 91 -9.34 10.84 14.62
N SER A 92 -9.42 9.50 14.62
CA SER A 92 -8.38 8.65 14.06
C SER A 92 -8.75 8.18 12.68
N LEU A 93 -7.83 8.37 11.74
CA LEU A 93 -7.91 7.84 10.38
C LEU A 93 -7.00 6.62 10.29
N TRP A 94 -7.58 5.48 9.92
CA TRP A 94 -6.84 4.24 9.69
C TRP A 94 -6.78 3.97 8.20
N CYS A 95 -5.62 3.59 7.67
CA CYS A 95 -5.49 3.28 6.26
C CYS A 95 -4.53 2.12 5.97
N LEU A 96 -4.76 1.50 4.82
CA LEU A 96 -3.79 0.66 4.14
C LEU A 96 -3.14 1.50 3.04
N ILE A 97 -1.81 1.51 2.99
CA ILE A 97 -1.04 2.29 2.00
C ILE A 97 -0.04 1.41 1.26
N SER A 98 0.12 1.64 -0.04
CA SER A 98 1.23 1.08 -0.84
C SER A 98 2.41 2.07 -0.76
N LEU A 99 3.39 1.79 0.08
CA LEU A 99 4.53 2.66 0.36
C LEU A 99 5.79 2.23 -0.40
N LYS A 100 6.58 3.19 -0.90
CA LYS A 100 7.96 2.93 -1.37
C LYS A 100 8.83 2.48 -0.22
N LEU A 101 9.48 1.33 -0.34
CA LEU A 101 10.33 0.79 0.73
C LEU A 101 11.49 1.72 1.11
N LYS A 102 12.00 2.50 0.16
CA LYS A 102 13.04 3.51 0.44
C LYS A 102 12.56 4.67 1.32
N GLU A 103 11.25 4.89 1.40
CA GLU A 103 10.63 5.95 2.21
C GLU A 103 10.05 5.41 3.53
N HIS A 104 10.31 4.14 3.88
CA HIS A 104 9.79 3.53 5.10
C HIS A 104 10.18 4.28 6.38
N ALA A 105 11.39 4.83 6.40
CA ALA A 105 11.91 5.61 7.52
C ALA A 105 11.72 7.12 7.36
N SER A 106 11.06 7.55 6.28
CA SER A 106 10.79 8.97 6.01
C SER A 106 9.57 9.42 6.80
N GLU A 107 9.53 10.70 7.16
CA GLU A 107 8.32 11.30 7.71
C GLU A 107 7.25 11.40 6.61
N LEU A 108 6.10 10.77 6.86
CA LEU A 108 4.98 10.68 5.93
C LEU A 108 3.90 11.68 6.32
N VAL A 109 3.38 12.40 5.34
CA VAL A 109 2.35 13.43 5.55
C VAL A 109 1.19 13.23 4.59
N LEU A 110 -0.01 13.54 5.09
CA LEU A 110 -1.24 13.61 4.33
C LEU A 110 -1.39 14.99 3.64
N ALA A 111 -2.38 15.11 2.76
CA ALA A 111 -2.61 16.34 1.99
C ALA A 111 -3.06 17.53 2.85
N ASP A 112 -3.58 17.29 4.05
CA ASP A 112 -3.91 18.29 5.06
C ASP A 112 -2.71 18.69 5.95
N GLY A 113 -1.56 18.05 5.75
CA GLY A 113 -0.33 18.29 6.51
C GLY A 113 -0.18 17.41 7.76
N GLU A 114 -1.17 16.58 8.08
CA GLU A 114 -1.10 15.70 9.24
C GLU A 114 -0.11 14.54 9.03
N THR A 115 0.64 14.20 10.08
CA THR A 115 1.63 13.13 10.04
C THR A 115 0.95 11.75 10.04
N LEU A 116 1.41 10.88 9.16
CA LEU A 116 0.96 9.50 9.05
C LEU A 116 1.99 8.55 9.71
N THR A 117 1.52 7.78 10.70
CA THR A 117 2.35 6.84 11.46
C THR A 117 2.13 5.41 10.96
N LEU A 118 3.20 4.68 10.67
CA LEU A 118 3.13 3.25 10.32
C LEU A 118 2.93 2.40 11.59
N LEU A 119 2.01 1.43 11.52
CA LEU A 119 1.65 0.57 12.67
C LEU A 119 2.23 -0.86 12.57
N SER A 120 2.86 -1.22 11.45
CA SER A 120 3.41 -2.55 11.21
C SER A 120 4.69 -2.45 10.37
N ASP A 121 5.70 -3.29 10.65
CA ASP A 121 7.01 -3.25 9.96
C ASP A 121 7.07 -4.07 8.66
N LEU A 122 5.93 -4.60 8.20
CA LEU A 122 5.67 -5.54 7.09
C LEU A 122 4.90 -6.70 7.69
N VAL A 123 3.88 -7.17 6.99
CA VAL A 123 3.15 -8.38 7.37
C VAL A 123 4.17 -9.53 7.36
N ASP A 124 4.52 -10.04 8.54
CA ASP A 124 5.29 -11.27 8.73
C ASP A 124 4.56 -12.49 8.12
#